data_AF-A0A2G9PZ45-F1
#
_entry.id   AF-A0A2G9PZ45-F1
#
_cell.length_a   1.000
_cell.length_b   1.000
_cell.length_c   1.000
_cell.angle_alpha   90.00
_cell.angle_beta   90.00
_cell.angle_gamma   90.00
#
_symmetry.space_group_name_H-M   'P 1'
#
loop_
_entity.id
_entity.type
_entity.pdbx_description
1 polymer ?
#
loop_
_entity_poly.entity_id
_entity_poly.type
_entity_poly.pdbx_seq_one_letter_code
_entity_poly.pdbx_strand_id
1 'polypeptide(L)' 'MGIKNQSKKIILAKKAKHTKWAPVWIILKKFGVGKRVHPSAVTKHRRSWRRTKLHIKPRKQRKSHFG' A
#
# COMPACT_ATOMS: atom_id res chain seq x y z
N MET A 1 -7.29 -19.29 -9.39
CA MET A 1 -7.44 -19.60 -7.94
C MET A 1 -7.59 -18.31 -7.14
N GLY A 2 -8.65 -18.17 -6.34
CA GLY A 2 -8.81 -17.04 -5.41
C GLY A 2 -7.89 -17.16 -4.20
N ILE A 3 -7.50 -16.03 -3.60
CA ILE A 3 -6.68 -16.01 -2.38
C ILE A 3 -7.54 -16.59 -1.24
N LYS A 4 -7.29 -17.84 -0.86
CA LYS A 4 -8.00 -18.54 0.23
C LYS A 4 -7.76 -17.91 1.61
N ASN A 5 -6.60 -17.29 1.81
CA ASN A 5 -6.25 -16.64 3.07
C ASN A 5 -6.79 -15.19 3.13
N GLN A 6 -7.82 -14.97 3.94
CA GLN A 6 -8.49 -13.67 4.07
C GLN A 6 -7.55 -12.56 4.60
N SER A 7 -6.69 -12.84 5.58
CA SER A 7 -5.79 -11.82 6.12
C SER A 7 -4.77 -11.36 5.07
N LYS A 8 -4.24 -12.31 4.28
CA LYS A 8 -3.38 -12.00 3.12
C LYS A 8 -4.14 -11.15 2.10
N LYS A 9 -5.39 -11.49 1.80
CA LYS A 9 -6.25 -10.72 0.87
C LYS A 9 -6.45 -9.28 1.34
N ILE A 10 -6.76 -9.07 2.61
CA ILE A 10 -6.96 -7.73 3.20
C ILE A 10 -5.68 -6.90 3.12
N ILE A 11 -4.52 -7.46 3.47
CA ILE A 11 -3.24 -6.75 3.39
C ILE A 11 -2.92 -6.38 1.95
N LEU A 12 -3.11 -7.30 1.00
CA LEU A 12 -2.89 -7.04 -0.42
C LEU A 12 -3.83 -5.96 -0.95
N ALA A 13 -5.11 -5.97 -0.57
CA ALA A 13 -6.08 -4.95 -0.94
C ALA A 13 -5.68 -3.57 -0.41
N LYS A 14 -5.24 -3.48 0.86
CA LYS A 14 -4.71 -2.23 1.44
C LYS A 14 -3.49 -1.73 0.68
N LYS A 15 -2.52 -2.61 0.38
CA LYS A 15 -1.31 -2.25 -0.37
C LYS A 15 -1.59 -1.88 -1.83
N ALA A 16 -2.63 -2.44 -2.45
CA ALA A 16 -3.08 -2.04 -3.78
C ALA A 16 -3.62 -0.60 -3.79
N LYS A 17 -4.31 -0.16 -2.73
CA LYS A 17 -4.76 1.24 -2.61
C LYS A 17 -3.58 2.23 -2.57
N HIS A 18 -2.43 1.82 -2.07
CA HIS A 18 -1.23 2.66 -1.92
C HIS A 18 -0.41 2.79 -3.23
N THR A 19 -0.83 2.21 -4.36
CA THR A 19 -0.07 2.35 -5.63
C THR A 19 -0.42 3.62 -6.41
N LYS A 20 -1.51 4.29 -6.01
CA LYS A 20 -1.99 5.54 -6.63
C LYS A 20 -1.10 6.72 -6.22
N TRP A 21 -1.05 7.74 -7.09
CA TRP A 21 -0.43 9.02 -6.76
C TRP A 21 -1.25 9.77 -5.69
N ALA A 22 -0.58 10.69 -4.99
CA ALA A 22 -1.26 11.66 -4.14
C ALA A 22 -2.30 12.45 -4.95
N PRO A 23 -3.49 12.69 -4.39
CA PRO A 23 -4.49 13.53 -5.03
C PRO A 23 -3.98 14.95 -5.31
N VAL A 24 -4.45 15.54 -6.41
CA VAL A 24 -4.07 16.90 -6.83
C VAL A 24 -4.42 17.95 -5.77
N TRP A 25 -5.54 17.79 -5.08
CA TRP A 25 -5.94 18.72 -4.01
C TRP A 25 -4.93 18.77 -2.85
N ILE A 26 -4.13 17.73 -2.62
CA ILE A 26 -3.07 17.76 -1.60
C ILE A 26 -1.95 18.71 -2.02
N ILE A 27 -1.62 18.75 -3.31
CA ILE A 27 -0.62 19.69 -3.84
C ILE A 27 -1.09 21.12 -3.60
N LEU A 28 -2.36 21.40 -3.93
CA LEU A 28 -2.96 22.72 -3.71
C LEU A 28 -2.91 23.13 -2.23
N LYS A 29 -3.23 22.21 -1.32
CA LYS A 29 -3.18 22.49 0.14
C LYS A 29 -1.75 22.68 0.66
N LYS A 30 -0.77 21.93 0.15
CA LYS A 30 0.60 21.93 0.68
C LYS A 30 1.49 23.02 0.07
N PHE A 31 1.34 23.29 -1.22
CA PHE A 31 2.22 24.21 -1.96
C PHE A 31 1.52 25.50 -2.40
N GLY A 32 0.20 25.58 -2.24
CA GLY A 32 -0.60 26.72 -2.70
C GLY A 32 -1.11 26.56 -4.12
N VAL A 33 -2.08 27.40 -4.47
CA VAL A 33 -2.71 27.43 -5.79
C VAL A 33 -1.72 27.92 -6.84
N GLY A 34 -1.77 27.34 -8.04
CA GLY A 34 -0.94 27.75 -9.19
C GLY A 34 0.46 27.12 -9.26
N LYS A 35 0.89 26.36 -8.25
CA LYS A 35 2.17 25.63 -8.30
C LYS A 35 2.05 24.36 -9.15
N ARG A 36 2.88 24.25 -10.20
CA ARG A 36 2.97 23.07 -11.09
C ARG A 36 3.87 21.97 -10.50
N VAL A 37 3.56 21.52 -9.28
CA VAL A 37 4.31 20.46 -8.61
C VAL A 37 3.66 19.11 -8.90
N HIS A 38 4.45 18.15 -9.39
CA HIS A 38 3.94 16.81 -9.67
C HIS A 38 3.66 16.03 -8.36
N PRO A 39 2.59 15.21 -8.27
CA PRO A 39 2.22 14.45 -7.05
C PRO A 39 3.31 13.56 -6.48
N SER A 40 4.33 13.22 -7.27
CA SER A 40 5.50 12.47 -6.81
C SER A 40 6.24 13.14 -5.67
N ALA A 41 6.24 14.47 -5.61
CA ALA A 41 6.89 15.21 -4.53
C ALA A 41 6.24 14.97 -3.15
N VAL A 42 4.96 14.57 -3.12
CA VAL A 42 4.22 14.27 -1.89
C VAL A 42 4.08 12.77 -1.65
N THR A 43 4.03 11.99 -2.72
CA THR A 43 3.76 10.55 -2.66
C THR A 43 4.98 9.78 -2.15
N LYS A 44 5.14 9.68 -0.82
CA LYS A 44 6.25 8.97 -0.17
C LYS A 44 6.20 7.45 -0.38
N HIS A 45 4.99 6.89 -0.41
CA HIS A 45 4.80 5.44 -0.42
C HIS A 45 4.03 5.01 -1.68
N ARG A 46 4.73 4.91 -2.81
CA ARG A 46 4.22 4.30 -4.04
C ARG A 46 4.95 2.99 -4.31
N ARG A 47 4.21 1.92 -4.56
CA ARG A 47 4.78 0.58 -4.77
C ARG A 47 4.62 0.12 -6.21
N SER A 48 5.65 -0.51 -6.77
CA SER A 48 5.57 -1.32 -7.99
C SER A 48 5.87 -2.78 -7.67
N TRP A 49 5.10 -3.71 -8.25
CA TRP A 49 5.29 -5.15 -8.03
C TRP A 49 6.61 -5.69 -8.61
N ARG A 50 7.16 -5.02 -9.63
CA ARG A 50 8.45 -5.38 -10.23
C ARG A 50 9.62 -4.99 -9.32
N ARG A 51 9.57 -3.79 -8.72
CA ARG A 51 10.66 -3.23 -7.91
C ARG A 51 10.61 -3.62 -6.43
N THR A 52 9.44 -3.55 -5.80
CA THR A 52 9.31 -3.69 -4.33
C THR A 52 8.34 -4.83 -3.98
N LYS A 53 8.91 -5.92 -3.48
CA LYS A 53 8.16 -7.13 -3.09
C LYS A 53 7.54 -6.97 -1.70
N LEU A 54 6.37 -7.60 -1.52
CA LEU A 54 5.66 -7.62 -0.24
C LEU A 54 5.96 -8.94 0.46
N HIS A 55 6.78 -8.92 1.51
CA HIS A 55 7.10 -10.09 2.33
C HIS A 55 5.98 -10.40 3.34
N ILE A 56 4.76 -10.64 2.84
CA ILE A 56 3.60 -10.95 3.69
C ILE A 56 3.74 -12.39 4.19
N LYS A 57 4.19 -12.54 5.44
CA LYS A 57 4.25 -13.84 6.10
C LYS A 57 2.82 -14.33 6.42
N PRO A 58 2.56 -15.64 6.30
CA PRO A 58 1.31 -16.20 6.78
C PRO A 58 1.18 -15.96 8.29
N ARG A 59 -0.06 -15.91 8.78
CA ARG A 59 -0.32 -15.88 10.23
C ARG A 59 0.39 -17.10 10.85
N LYS A 60 1.26 -16.87 11.84
CA LYS A 60 1.75 -17.95 12.71
C LYS A 60 0.54 -18.49 13.47
N GLN A 61 0.06 -19.67 13.11
CA GLN A 61 -0.92 -20.38 13.93
C GLN A 61 -0.16 -20.97 15.11
N ARG A 62 -0.54 -20.60 16.34
CA ARG A 62 -0.14 -21.38 17.52
C ARG A 62 -0.78 -22.75 17.35
N LYS A 63 0.02 -23.81 17.38
CA LYS A 63 -0.52 -25.16 17.41
C LYS A 63 -1.11 -25.37 18.81
N SER A 64 -2.34 -25.83 18.89
CA SER A 64 -3.04 -26.09 20.16
C SER A 64 -2.44 -27.26 20.95
N HIS A 65 -1.62 -28.10 20.31
CA HIS A 65 -1.06 -29.33 20.85
C HIS A 65 0.41 -29.22 21.30
N PHE A 66 1.03 -28.05 21.16
CA PHE A 66 2.28 -27.77 21.87
C PHE A 66 1.87 -26.93 23.07
N GLY A 67 1.81 -27.56 24.25
CA GLY A 67 1.44 -26.95 25.52
C GLY A 67 2.19 -25.65 25.80
#